data_AF-A0A7L3SBA4-F1
#
_entry.id   AF-A0A7L3SBA4-F1
#
_cell.length_a   1.000
_cell.length_b   1.000
_cell.length_c   1.000
_cell.angle_alpha   90.00
_cell.angle_beta   90.00
_cell.angle_gamma   90.00
#
_symmetry.space_group_name_H-M   'P 1'
#
loop_
_entity.id
_entity.type
_entity.pdbx_description
1 polymer ?
#
loop_
_entity_poly.entity_id
_entity_poly.type
_entity_poly.pdbx_seq_one_letter_code
_entity_poly.pdbx_strand_id
1 'polypeptide(L)' 'GGPWTPHVPPPGHEEVGVVSLKHLYEVALAKQRDPGVGAQGTPLPALVGSLVGSARSLGLRVVPR' A
#
# COMPACT_ATOMS: atom_id res chain seq x y z
N GLY A 1 1.87 9.01 -36.70
CA GLY A 1 2.24 9.22 -35.29
C GLY A 1 1.34 10.29 -34.73
N GLY A 2 0.38 9.93 -33.90
CA GLY A 2 -0.56 10.86 -33.28
C GLY A 2 -0.15 11.22 -31.85
N PRO A 3 -0.67 12.32 -31.28
CA PRO A 3 -0.27 12.86 -29.97
C PRO A 3 -0.74 12.04 -28.75
N TRP A 4 -1.26 10.83 -28.97
CA TRP A 4 -1.79 9.95 -27.92
C TRP A 4 -1.26 8.53 -28.08
N THR A 5 0.06 8.37 -27.96
CA THR A 5 0.62 7.06 -27.60
C THR A 5 0.69 6.99 -26.08
N PRO A 6 -0.06 6.10 -25.40
CA PRO A 6 0.21 5.84 -23.99
C PRO A 6 1.67 5.40 -23.87
N HIS A 7 2.42 6.06 -23.00
CA HIS A 7 3.75 5.60 -22.60
C HIS A 7 3.52 4.26 -21.89
N VAL A 8 3.62 3.15 -22.61
CA VAL A 8 3.68 1.82 -22.02
C VAL A 8 5.10 1.66 -21.51
N PRO A 9 5.35 1.74 -20.19
CA PRO A 9 6.67 1.40 -19.67
C PRO A 9 6.96 -0.07 -20.00
N PRO A 10 8.22 -0.40 -20.33
CA PRO A 10 8.62 -1.75 -20.68
C PRO A 10 8.33 -2.74 -19.53
N PRO A 11 8.00 -4.00 -19.83
CA PRO A 11 7.65 -4.97 -18.79
C PRO A 11 8.87 -5.32 -17.93
N GLY A 12 8.84 -4.90 -16.67
CA GLY A 12 9.89 -5.16 -15.68
C GLY A 12 9.79 -4.29 -14.43
N HIS A 13 8.73 -4.46 -13.63
CA HIS A 13 8.56 -4.00 -12.23
C HIS A 13 9.32 -2.70 -11.86
N GLU A 14 8.87 -1.56 -12.37
CA GLU A 14 9.33 -0.27 -11.85
C GLU A 14 8.71 -0.09 -10.45
N GLU A 15 9.54 0.10 -9.41
CA GLU A 15 9.05 0.49 -8.09
C GLU A 15 8.33 1.84 -8.26
N VAL A 16 6.99 1.84 -8.24
CA VAL A 16 6.19 3.05 -8.47
C VAL A 16 6.31 4.05 -7.32
N GLY A 17 6.90 3.63 -6.20
CA GLY A 17 7.17 4.47 -5.05
C GLY A 17 7.71 3.70 -3.85
N VAL A 18 8.07 4.44 -2.79
CA VAL A 18 8.59 3.88 -1.54
C VAL A 18 7.72 4.36 -0.38
N VAL A 19 7.30 3.43 0.48
CA VAL A 19 6.53 3.69 1.70
C VAL A 19 7.23 3.05 2.90
N SER A 20 7.17 3.67 4.08
CA SER A 20 7.77 3.08 5.28
C SER A 20 6.76 2.34 6.16
N LEU A 21 7.23 1.45 7.02
CA LEU A 21 6.39 0.77 8.02
C LEU A 21 5.65 1.76 8.91
N LYS A 22 6.28 2.90 9.26
CA LYS A 22 5.61 3.98 10.00
C LYS A 22 4.37 4.50 9.27
N HIS A 23 4.46 4.77 7.97
CA HIS A 23 3.31 5.23 7.18
C HIS A 23 2.19 4.18 7.17
N LEU A 24 2.53 2.90 7.00
CA LEU A 24 1.53 1.83 7.02
C LEU A 24 0.88 1.67 8.40
N TYR A 25 1.63 1.91 9.47
CA TYR A 25 1.12 1.91 10.83
C TYR A 25 0.13 3.07 11.08
N GLU A 26 0.44 4.27 10.62
CA GLU A 26 -0.46 5.43 10.70
C GLU A 26 -1.77 5.19 9.93
N VAL A 27 -1.68 4.60 8.73
CA VAL A 27 -2.86 4.19 7.96
C VAL A 27 -3.64 3.10 8.69
N ALA A 28 -2.98 2.11 9.29
CA ALA A 28 -3.63 1.05 10.05
C ALA A 28 -4.37 1.60 11.28
N LEU A 29 -3.79 2.58 11.98
CA LEU A 29 -4.43 3.28 13.11
C LEU A 29 -5.68 4.03 12.67
N ALA A 30 -5.62 4.73 11.54
CA ALA A 30 -6.79 5.39 10.96
C ALA A 30 -7.87 4.35 10.58
N LYS A 31 -7.46 3.26 9.92
CA LYS A 31 -8.34 2.17 9.49
C LYS A 31 -9.01 1.45 10.64
N GLN A 32 -8.33 1.28 11.78
CA GLN A 32 -8.89 0.62 12.96
C GLN A 32 -10.04 1.42 13.59
N ARG A 33 -10.13 2.73 13.34
CA ARG A 33 -11.25 3.58 13.77
C ARG A 33 -12.47 3.46 12.87
N ASP A 34 -12.34 2.86 11.69
CA ASP A 34 -13.49 2.59 10.83
C ASP A 34 -14.45 1.63 11.56
N PRO A 35 -15.74 1.94 11.69
CA PRO A 35 -16.69 1.12 12.47
C PRO A 35 -16.72 -0.34 12.03
N GLY A 36 -16.62 -0.60 10.72
CA GLY A 36 -16.61 -1.96 10.17
C GLY A 36 -15.36 -2.76 10.56
N VAL A 37 -14.20 -2.11 10.68
CA VAL A 37 -12.93 -2.77 11.03
C VAL A 37 -12.78 -2.89 12.54
N GLY A 38 -13.15 -1.83 13.28
CA GLY A 38 -13.16 -1.81 14.73
C GLY A 38 -14.12 -2.85 15.31
N ALA A 39 -15.31 -3.01 14.73
CA ALA A 39 -16.29 -4.02 15.16
C ALA A 39 -15.80 -5.46 14.93
N GLN A 40 -14.93 -5.69 13.94
CA GLN A 40 -14.32 -7.00 13.69
C GLN A 40 -13.18 -7.33 14.68
N GLY A 41 -12.77 -6.39 15.53
CA GLY A 41 -11.69 -6.61 16.50
C GLY A 41 -10.36 -6.96 15.85
N THR A 42 -10.12 -6.51 14.61
CA THR A 42 -8.90 -6.89 13.88
C THR A 42 -7.68 -6.25 14.57
N PRO A 43 -6.68 -7.04 14.99
CA PRO A 43 -5.52 -6.51 15.68
C PRO A 43 -4.65 -5.68 14.73
N LEU A 44 -4.03 -4.63 15.26
CA LEU A 44 -3.25 -3.66 14.48
C LEU A 44 -2.14 -4.31 13.61
N PRO A 45 -1.38 -5.32 14.09
CA PRO A 45 -0.39 -6.02 13.26
C PRO A 45 -0.99 -6.72 12.04
N ALA A 46 -2.23 -7.23 12.13
CA ALA A 46 -2.90 -7.88 11.01
C ALA A 46 -3.32 -6.85 9.94
N LEU A 47 -3.75 -5.66 10.36
CA LEU A 47 -4.04 -4.54 9.45
C LEU A 47 -2.76 -4.06 8.75
N VAL A 48 -1.67 -3.89 9.50
CA VAL A 48 -0.36 -3.52 8.92
C VAL A 48 0.10 -4.58 7.92
N GLY A 49 0.00 -5.87 8.24
CA GLY A 49 0.36 -6.96 7.32
C GLY A 49 -0.46 -6.93 6.02
N SER A 50 -1.77 -6.67 6.12
CA SER A 50 -2.66 -6.54 4.96
C SER A 50 -2.29 -5.33 4.08
N LEU A 51 -1.90 -4.21 4.70
CA LEU A 51 -1.43 -3.02 3.99
C LEU A 51 -0.06 -3.25 3.33
N VAL A 52 0.85 -4.01 3.95
CA VAL A 52 2.12 -4.42 3.33
C VAL A 52 1.86 -5.24 2.07
N GLY A 53 0.94 -6.21 2.13
CA GLY A 53 0.55 -7.00 0.97
C GLY A 53 -0.01 -6.11 -0.16
N SER A 54 -0.91 -5.20 0.19
CA SER A 54 -1.51 -4.25 -0.75
C SER A 54 -0.46 -3.34 -1.39
N ALA A 55 0.48 -2.80 -0.60
CA ALA A 55 1.56 -1.95 -1.09
C ALA A 55 2.45 -2.70 -2.11
N ARG A 56 2.81 -3.95 -1.83
CA ARG A 56 3.60 -4.79 -2.75
C ARG A 56 2.85 -5.07 -4.06
N SER A 57 1.55 -5.37 -3.99
CA SER A 57 0.72 -5.58 -5.18
C SER A 57 0.59 -4.32 -6.05
N LEU A 58 0.71 -3.14 -5.45
CA LEU A 58 0.73 -1.86 -6.16
C LEU A 58 2.12 -1.50 -6.74
N GLY A 59 3.15 -2.31 -6.49
CA GLY A 59 4.52 -2.00 -6.90
C GLY A 59 5.25 -1.03 -5.95
N LEU A 60 4.75 -0.84 -4.73
CA LEU A 60 5.41 -0.01 -3.71
C LEU A 60 6.43 -0.83 -2.93
N ARG A 61 7.61 -0.24 -2.72
CA ARG A 61 8.62 -0.78 -1.83
C ARG A 61 8.33 -0.40 -0.39
N VAL A 62 8.18 -1.40 0.47
CA VAL A 62 8.05 -1.18 1.92
C VAL A 62 9.43 -1.21 2.58
N VAL A 63 9.75 -0.17 3.35
CA VAL A 63 11.04 -0.03 4.06
C VAL A 63 10.84 0.16 5.58
N PRO A 64 11.80 -0.22 6.43
CA PRO A 64 11.61 -0.25 7.89
C PRO A 64 11.50 1.13 8.60
N ARG A 65 11.74 2.22 7.87
CA ARG A 65 12.04 3.58 8.37
C ARG A 65 10.99 4.18 9.32
#